data_AF-A0A7C5AWI9-F1
#
_entry.id   AF-A0A7C5AWI9-F1
#
_cell.length_a   1.000
_cell.length_b   1.000
_cell.length_c   1.000
_cell.angle_alpha   90.00
_cell.angle_beta   90.00
_cell.angle_gamma   90.00
#
_symmetry.space_group_name_H-M   'P 1'
#
loop_
_entity.id
_entity.type
_entity.pdbx_description
1 polymer ?
#
loop_
_entity_poly.entity_id
_entity_poly.type
_entity_poly.pdbx_seq_one_letter_code
_entity_poly.pdbx_strand_id
1 'polypeptide(L)'
;MTAATGGFMKARITGILVACAALAVAAAAQPFPSVAPQVEVFVNASRSFLGVGVAEINADRAKELKLREEHGVEITQVEKGSPAEKAGLKAGDVVLEYNGQRIEGTQQFIRMVRETPPGRQVRLLISRNGATQTVSATIGERKGPEAFDDPRFREEMRKWQENLRDQMKDLRLELRIPDVPRPFMSWQSGSLGIEAESLNPQLAEFFGVKEGVLVRLVNKDSPAEKAGIKAGDVIIKIDGAQVSAPREITNAIRSLRDKESFLVTVVRNRKEMTLTVTIPRPPAPPSSPARPRQVGSEVAL
;
A
#
# COMPACT_ATOMS: atom_id res chain seq x y z
N MET A 1 -45.13 69.54 -9.40
CA MET A 1 -43.72 69.31 -9.83
C MET A 1 -43.54 67.80 -9.94
N THR A 2 -43.23 67.12 -11.03
CA THR A 2 -43.26 67.34 -12.50
C THR A 2 -43.27 65.90 -13.05
N ALA A 3 -44.14 65.61 -14.03
CA ALA A 3 -44.25 64.29 -14.65
C ALA A 3 -43.34 64.15 -15.87
N ALA A 4 -42.89 62.91 -16.11
CA ALA A 4 -42.59 62.20 -17.36
C ALA A 4 -41.85 62.92 -18.50
N THR A 5 -40.84 62.27 -19.09
CA THR A 5 -40.76 61.93 -20.54
C THR A 5 -39.60 60.96 -20.77
N GLY A 6 -39.83 59.86 -21.51
CA GLY A 6 -38.79 58.98 -22.03
C GLY A 6 -38.24 59.46 -23.39
N GLY A 7 -37.05 59.01 -23.76
CA GLY A 7 -36.47 59.32 -25.08
C GLY A 7 -35.35 58.34 -25.47
N PHE A 8 -35.63 57.54 -26.50
CA PHE A 8 -34.69 56.70 -27.24
C PHE A 8 -33.67 57.55 -28.03
N MET A 9 -32.42 57.10 -28.19
CA MET A 9 -31.73 57.16 -29.48
C MET A 9 -30.48 56.25 -29.55
N LYS A 10 -30.33 55.61 -30.72
CA LYS A 10 -29.25 54.68 -31.10
C LYS A 10 -27.98 55.42 -31.57
N ALA A 11 -26.90 54.63 -31.62
CA ALA A 11 -25.74 54.69 -32.53
C ALA A 11 -24.49 55.44 -32.03
N ARG A 12 -23.32 54.78 -32.07
CA ARG A 12 -22.39 54.79 -33.22
C ARG A 12 -21.16 53.89 -32.96
N ILE A 13 -20.74 53.20 -34.02
CA ILE A 13 -19.52 52.40 -34.16
C ILE A 13 -18.40 53.30 -34.72
N THR A 14 -17.26 53.43 -34.01
CA THR A 14 -15.87 53.69 -34.45
C THR A 14 -15.07 54.03 -33.17
N GLY A 15 -13.85 53.59 -32.86
CA GLY A 15 -12.77 52.83 -33.49
C GLY A 15 -11.50 53.07 -32.62
N ILE A 16 -10.41 52.35 -32.91
CA ILE A 16 -9.01 52.60 -32.50
C ILE A 16 -8.46 51.77 -31.30
N LEU A 17 -7.74 50.70 -31.71
CA LEU A 17 -6.46 50.15 -31.22
C LEU A 17 -5.69 50.93 -30.13
N VAL A 18 -5.32 50.24 -29.03
CA VAL A 18 -3.97 50.25 -28.43
C VAL A 18 -3.74 48.92 -27.68
N ALA A 19 -2.59 48.30 -27.94
CA ALA A 19 -2.11 47.08 -27.27
C ALA A 19 -1.70 47.36 -25.81
N CYS A 20 -2.11 46.49 -24.88
CA CYS A 20 -1.45 46.32 -23.59
C CYS A 20 -1.20 44.84 -23.35
N ALA A 21 0.08 44.47 -23.40
CA ALA A 21 0.57 43.17 -22.98
C ALA A 21 0.43 43.00 -21.46
N ALA A 22 0.14 41.76 -21.06
CA ALA A 22 0.41 41.13 -19.77
C ALA A 22 0.02 41.88 -18.48
N LEU A 23 -0.91 41.30 -17.71
CA LEU A 23 -0.71 40.96 -16.29
C LEU A 23 -1.94 40.26 -15.69
N ALA A 24 -1.64 39.18 -14.96
CA ALA A 24 -2.39 38.58 -13.85
C ALA A 24 -3.78 37.99 -14.12
N VAL A 25 -3.82 36.69 -14.47
CA VAL A 25 -4.89 35.81 -13.96
C VAL A 25 -4.55 35.51 -12.50
N ALA A 26 -4.95 36.40 -11.60
CA ALA A 26 -5.06 36.10 -10.18
C ALA A 26 -6.55 35.84 -9.90
N ALA A 27 -6.96 34.58 -9.95
CA ALA A 27 -8.25 34.15 -9.44
C ALA A 27 -8.13 32.75 -8.83
N ALA A 28 -7.86 32.76 -7.53
CA ALA A 28 -8.22 31.77 -6.52
C ALA A 28 -7.89 30.29 -6.81
N ALA A 29 -6.67 29.90 -6.42
CA ALA A 29 -6.45 28.57 -5.88
C ALA A 29 -7.33 28.39 -4.63
N GLN A 30 -8.46 27.71 -4.77
CA GLN A 30 -9.17 27.17 -3.62
C GLN A 30 -8.29 26.05 -3.04
N PRO A 31 -7.93 26.08 -1.75
CA PRO A 31 -7.23 24.96 -1.14
C PRO A 31 -8.17 23.75 -1.14
N PHE A 32 -7.76 22.68 -1.83
CA PHE A 32 -8.44 21.39 -1.72
C PHE A 32 -8.48 20.98 -0.24
N PRO A 33 -9.64 20.56 0.31
CA PRO A 33 -9.68 20.02 1.66
C PRO A 33 -8.74 18.81 1.74
N SER A 34 -7.80 18.86 2.69
CA SER A 34 -6.82 17.81 2.92
C SER A 34 -7.51 16.55 3.45
N VAL A 35 -7.97 15.69 2.54
CA VAL A 35 -8.27 14.30 2.89
C VAL A 35 -6.92 13.60 3.01
N ALA A 36 -6.49 13.34 4.24
CA ALA A 36 -5.31 12.52 4.49
C ALA A 36 -5.45 11.19 3.71
N PRO A 37 -4.46 10.77 2.91
CA PRO A 37 -4.55 9.49 2.22
C PRO A 37 -4.45 8.38 3.26
N GLN A 38 -5.59 7.75 3.55
CA GLN A 38 -5.63 6.51 4.30
C GLN A 38 -5.13 5.40 3.37
N VAL A 39 -3.83 5.15 3.41
CA VAL A 39 -3.21 4.08 2.62
C VAL A 39 -3.49 2.74 3.31
N GLU A 40 -4.50 2.02 2.84
CA GLU A 40 -4.66 0.59 3.16
C GLU A 40 -3.60 -0.21 2.39
N VAL A 41 -2.58 -0.69 3.10
CA VAL A 41 -1.59 -1.62 2.57
C VAL A 41 -2.18 -3.03 2.61
N PHE A 42 -2.45 -3.61 1.43
CA PHE A 42 -2.83 -5.02 1.31
C PHE A 42 -1.57 -5.89 1.20
N VAL A 43 -1.15 -6.49 2.31
CA VAL A 43 -0.29 -7.67 2.31
C VAL A 43 -1.18 -8.86 2.67
N ASN A 44 -1.29 -9.84 1.76
CA ASN A 44 -2.19 -10.98 1.90
C ASN A 44 -1.70 -11.96 2.98
N ALA A 45 -2.35 -11.95 4.15
CA ALA A 45 -2.66 -13.13 4.94
C ALA A 45 -3.85 -12.81 5.87
N SER A 46 -4.92 -13.60 5.74
CA SER A 46 -6.25 -13.50 6.39
C SER A 46 -7.25 -12.53 5.75
N ARG A 47 -8.16 -13.09 4.94
CA ARG A 47 -9.33 -12.42 4.32
C ARG A 47 -10.54 -12.30 5.27
N SER A 48 -10.33 -12.55 6.56
CA SER A 48 -11.37 -12.50 7.58
C SER A 48 -11.86 -11.09 7.81
N PHE A 49 -13.16 -10.92 7.73
CA PHE A 49 -13.79 -9.62 7.64
C PHE A 49 -15.14 -9.61 8.35
N LEU A 50 -15.38 -8.57 9.16
CA LEU A 50 -16.63 -8.37 9.88
C LEU A 50 -17.48 -7.24 9.26
N GLY A 51 -16.85 -6.20 8.71
CA GLY A 51 -17.54 -5.06 8.08
C GLY A 51 -18.00 -3.97 9.01
N VAL A 52 -17.09 -3.58 9.90
CA VAL A 52 -17.27 -2.46 10.81
C VAL A 52 -16.13 -1.46 10.64
N GLY A 53 -16.48 -0.18 10.59
CA GLY A 53 -15.58 0.90 10.95
C GLY A 53 -15.54 1.02 12.47
N VAL A 54 -14.35 1.21 13.03
CA VAL A 54 -14.14 1.22 14.47
C VAL A 54 -13.31 2.42 14.90
N ALA A 55 -13.60 2.94 16.10
CA ALA A 55 -12.85 4.01 16.74
C ALA A 55 -12.49 3.65 18.18
N GLU A 56 -11.39 4.25 18.63
CA GLU A 56 -10.97 4.17 20.02
C GLU A 56 -11.84 5.05 20.91
N ILE A 57 -12.05 4.61 22.14
CA ILE A 57 -12.91 5.29 23.11
C ILE A 57 -12.02 6.12 24.02
N ASN A 58 -12.22 7.43 24.02
CA ASN A 58 -11.64 8.33 25.02
C ASN A 58 -12.64 8.57 26.17
N ALA A 59 -12.18 9.18 27.26
CA ALA A 59 -12.98 9.41 28.47
C ALA A 59 -14.26 10.24 28.21
N ASP A 60 -14.21 11.20 27.29
CA ASP A 60 -15.37 12.02 26.94
C ASP A 60 -16.41 11.21 26.16
N ARG A 61 -15.94 10.40 25.20
CA ARG A 61 -16.81 9.54 24.39
C ARG A 61 -17.44 8.43 25.22
N ALA A 62 -16.72 7.88 26.20
CA ALA A 62 -17.25 6.88 27.13
C ALA A 62 -18.47 7.38 27.91
N LYS A 63 -18.44 8.66 28.33
CA LYS A 63 -19.56 9.31 29.03
C LYS A 63 -20.77 9.50 28.12
N GLU A 64 -20.56 9.97 26.89
CA GLU A 64 -21.62 10.14 25.90
C GLU A 64 -22.32 8.82 25.57
N LEU A 65 -21.55 7.74 25.45
CA LEU A 65 -22.04 6.40 25.18
C LEU A 65 -22.59 5.68 26.43
N LYS A 66 -22.56 6.36 27.59
CA LYS A 66 -23.04 5.86 28.90
C LYS A 66 -22.40 4.52 29.28
N LEU A 67 -21.11 4.38 29.01
CA LEU A 67 -20.37 3.16 29.35
C LEU A 67 -20.10 3.07 30.85
N ARG A 68 -20.13 1.85 31.37
CA ARG A 68 -19.77 1.57 32.77
C ARG A 68 -18.26 1.53 32.97
N GLU A 69 -17.52 1.24 31.91
CA GLU A 69 -16.07 1.07 31.93
C GLU A 69 -15.46 1.72 30.68
N GLU A 70 -14.29 2.33 30.83
CA GLU A 70 -13.58 3.06 29.76
C GLU A 70 -12.74 2.11 28.89
N HIS A 71 -13.34 1.02 28.42
CA HIS A 71 -12.68 0.07 27.52
C HIS A 71 -13.62 -0.38 26.41
N GLY A 72 -13.04 -1.06 25.42
CA GLY A 72 -13.75 -1.54 24.25
C GLY A 72 -13.51 -0.67 23.02
N VAL A 73 -14.31 -0.91 22.00
CA VAL A 73 -14.16 -0.31 20.68
C VAL A 73 -15.51 0.13 20.16
N GLU A 74 -15.64 1.41 19.82
CA GLU A 74 -16.87 1.95 19.24
C GLU A 74 -16.98 1.55 17.76
N ILE A 75 -18.13 1.04 17.35
CA ILE A 75 -18.49 0.85 15.95
C ILE A 75 -18.97 2.19 15.41
N THR A 76 -18.19 2.82 14.54
CA THR A 76 -18.55 4.10 13.92
C THR A 76 -19.41 3.92 12.68
N GLN A 77 -19.22 2.80 11.98
CA GLN A 77 -19.92 2.49 10.74
C GLN A 77 -20.10 0.98 10.60
N VAL A 78 -21.21 0.57 9.99
CA VAL A 78 -21.45 -0.81 9.58
C VAL A 78 -21.61 -0.83 8.07
N GLU A 79 -20.83 -1.68 7.39
CA GLU A 79 -20.90 -1.81 5.93
C GLU A 79 -22.16 -2.57 5.51
N LYS A 80 -22.84 -2.10 4.46
CA LYS A 80 -24.06 -2.73 3.94
C LYS A 80 -23.76 -4.11 3.36
N GLY A 81 -24.59 -5.10 3.67
CA GLY A 81 -24.43 -6.49 3.25
C GLY A 81 -23.33 -7.26 4.01
N SER A 82 -22.64 -6.61 4.95
CA SER A 82 -21.56 -7.20 5.72
C SER A 82 -22.04 -8.22 6.75
N PRO A 83 -21.15 -9.08 7.26
CA PRO A 83 -21.51 -9.97 8.36
C PRO A 83 -21.92 -9.25 9.65
N ALA A 84 -21.38 -8.06 9.91
CA ALA A 84 -21.79 -7.20 11.03
C ALA A 84 -23.24 -6.73 10.91
N GLU A 85 -23.65 -6.28 9.72
CA GLU A 85 -25.03 -5.87 9.47
C GLU A 85 -25.99 -7.05 9.65
N LYS A 86 -25.63 -8.22 9.11
CA LYS A 86 -26.41 -9.46 9.26
C LYS A 86 -26.51 -9.92 10.72
N ALA A 87 -25.49 -9.65 11.53
CA ALA A 87 -25.49 -9.92 12.97
C ALA A 87 -26.31 -8.88 13.76
N GLY A 88 -26.75 -7.80 13.14
CA GLY A 88 -27.52 -6.73 13.78
C GLY A 88 -26.67 -5.75 14.58
N LEU A 89 -25.36 -5.66 14.31
CA LEU A 89 -24.49 -4.60 14.83
C LEU A 89 -24.89 -3.26 14.20
N LYS A 90 -24.70 -2.18 14.95
CA LYS A 90 -25.08 -0.82 14.54
C LYS A 90 -23.98 0.17 14.89
N ALA A 91 -23.95 1.28 14.17
CA ALA A 91 -23.14 2.42 14.56
C ALA A 91 -23.56 2.93 15.95
N GLY A 92 -22.59 3.27 16.79
CA GLY A 92 -22.77 3.63 18.19
C GLY A 92 -22.77 2.44 19.17
N ASP A 93 -22.69 1.21 18.68
CA ASP A 93 -22.41 0.06 19.54
C ASP A 93 -20.96 0.08 20.00
N VAL A 94 -20.71 -0.32 21.25
CA VAL A 94 -19.35 -0.49 21.78
C VAL A 94 -19.09 -1.95 22.04
N VAL A 95 -18.09 -2.53 21.38
CA VAL A 95 -17.68 -3.92 21.61
C VAL A 95 -16.78 -3.98 22.85
N LEU A 96 -17.24 -4.66 23.88
CA LEU A 96 -16.55 -4.85 25.17
C LEU A 96 -15.77 -6.17 25.20
N GLU A 97 -16.33 -7.24 24.64
CA GLU A 97 -15.68 -8.55 24.58
C GLU A 97 -15.81 -9.23 23.22
N TYR A 98 -14.82 -10.07 22.91
CA TYR A 98 -14.76 -10.96 21.76
C TYR A 98 -14.54 -12.40 22.23
N ASN A 99 -15.52 -13.28 22.03
CA ASN A 99 -15.49 -14.67 22.51
C ASN A 99 -15.17 -14.81 24.02
N GLY A 100 -15.65 -13.88 24.85
CA GLY A 100 -15.37 -13.83 26.28
C GLY A 100 -14.01 -13.23 26.65
N GLN A 101 -13.23 -12.76 25.67
CA GLN A 101 -12.01 -12.00 25.92
C GLN A 101 -12.31 -10.50 25.88
N ARG A 102 -11.93 -9.79 26.95
CA ARG A 102 -12.04 -8.34 27.04
C ARG A 102 -11.22 -7.64 25.95
N ILE A 103 -11.81 -6.62 25.36
CA ILE A 103 -11.18 -5.77 24.34
C ILE A 103 -10.75 -4.46 24.99
N GLU A 104 -9.44 -4.19 25.00
CA GLU A 104 -8.87 -2.95 25.52
C GLU A 104 -8.76 -1.85 24.45
N GLY A 105 -8.80 -2.21 23.16
CA GLY A 105 -8.75 -1.20 22.11
C GLY A 105 -8.78 -1.73 20.69
N THR A 106 -8.76 -0.79 19.75
CA THR A 106 -9.03 -1.02 18.32
C THR A 106 -8.06 -2.01 17.68
N GLN A 107 -6.77 -1.91 18.00
CA GLN A 107 -5.74 -2.81 17.44
C GLN A 107 -5.95 -4.26 17.86
N GLN A 108 -6.34 -4.48 19.11
CA GLN A 108 -6.62 -5.81 19.64
C GLN A 108 -7.85 -6.42 18.95
N PHE A 109 -8.92 -5.64 18.80
CA PHE A 109 -10.14 -6.07 18.12
C PHE A 109 -9.88 -6.43 16.65
N ILE A 110 -9.19 -5.57 15.89
CA ILE A 110 -8.86 -5.82 14.48
C ILE A 110 -8.06 -7.12 14.34
N ARG A 111 -7.08 -7.33 15.22
CA ARG A 111 -6.27 -8.56 15.22
C ARG A 111 -7.13 -9.80 15.48
N MET A 112 -7.99 -9.79 16.50
CA MET A 112 -8.87 -10.93 16.81
C MET A 112 -9.81 -11.29 15.66
N VAL A 113 -10.35 -10.29 14.96
CA VAL A 113 -11.18 -10.51 13.77
C VAL A 113 -10.36 -11.15 12.64
N ARG A 114 -9.13 -10.68 12.40
CA ARG A 114 -8.23 -11.21 11.36
C ARG A 114 -7.74 -12.63 11.65
N GLU A 115 -7.50 -12.95 12.91
CA GLU A 115 -7.04 -14.27 13.35
C GLU A 115 -8.17 -15.31 13.38
N THR A 116 -9.43 -14.86 13.36
CA THR A 116 -10.58 -15.76 13.31
C THR A 116 -10.85 -16.23 11.89
N PRO A 117 -10.88 -17.55 11.60
CA PRO A 117 -11.16 -18.04 10.25
C PRO A 117 -12.53 -17.60 9.72
N PRO A 118 -12.67 -17.33 8.40
CA PRO A 118 -13.98 -17.08 7.79
C PRO A 118 -14.93 -18.26 7.99
N GLY A 119 -16.22 -17.97 8.11
CA GLY A 119 -17.28 -18.93 8.40
C GLY A 119 -17.46 -19.25 9.89
N ARG A 120 -16.50 -18.88 10.75
CA ARG A 120 -16.62 -19.12 12.19
C ARG A 120 -17.59 -18.11 12.83
N GLN A 121 -18.46 -18.59 13.72
CA GLN A 121 -19.30 -17.72 14.54
C GLN A 121 -18.51 -17.22 15.76
N VAL A 122 -18.66 -15.94 16.07
CA VAL A 122 -18.05 -15.29 17.22
C VAL A 122 -19.10 -14.58 18.06
N ARG A 123 -18.90 -14.60 19.36
CA ARG A 123 -19.78 -13.97 20.34
C ARG A 123 -19.18 -12.62 20.74
N LEU A 124 -19.91 -11.55 20.48
CA LEU A 124 -19.53 -10.19 20.85
C LEU A 124 -20.39 -9.74 22.02
N LEU A 125 -19.76 -9.30 23.11
CA LEU A 125 -20.47 -8.53 24.13
C LEU A 125 -20.38 -7.07 23.71
N ILE A 126 -21.54 -6.45 23.45
CA ILE A 126 -21.63 -5.05 23.07
C ILE A 126 -22.36 -4.25 24.14
N SER A 127 -22.11 -2.95 24.20
CA SER A 127 -22.94 -1.96 24.90
C SER A 127 -23.66 -1.12 23.86
N ARG A 128 -24.99 -1.06 23.95
CA ARG A 128 -25.84 -0.23 23.09
C ARG A 128 -26.69 0.66 23.99
N ASN A 129 -26.49 1.97 23.89
CA ASN A 129 -27.14 2.97 24.75
C ASN A 129 -26.91 2.71 26.27
N GLY A 130 -25.74 2.19 26.64
CA GLY A 130 -25.38 1.84 28.02
C GLY A 130 -25.90 0.49 28.53
N ALA A 131 -26.67 -0.25 27.73
CA ALA A 131 -27.12 -1.60 28.06
C ALA A 131 -26.25 -2.65 27.35
N THR A 132 -25.79 -3.66 28.10
CA THR A 132 -24.99 -4.75 27.54
C THR A 132 -25.88 -5.77 26.83
N GLN A 133 -25.44 -6.23 25.65
CA GLN A 133 -26.14 -7.21 24.83
C GLN A 133 -25.10 -8.15 24.20
N THR A 134 -25.45 -9.42 24.06
CA THR A 134 -24.60 -10.40 23.37
C THR A 134 -25.09 -10.58 21.95
N VAL A 135 -24.21 -10.36 20.98
CA VAL A 135 -24.48 -10.51 19.55
C VAL A 135 -23.57 -11.59 18.98
N SER A 136 -24.15 -12.55 18.28
CA SER A 136 -23.38 -13.56 17.54
C SER A 136 -23.21 -13.12 16.10
N ALA A 137 -21.97 -12.96 15.65
CA ALA A 137 -21.62 -12.61 14.28
C ALA A 137 -20.83 -13.74 13.61
N THR A 138 -21.09 -14.01 12.34
CA THR A 138 -20.27 -14.94 11.55
C THR A 138 -19.17 -14.17 10.86
N ILE A 139 -17.91 -14.55 10.99
CA ILE A 139 -16.82 -13.89 10.28
C ILE A 139 -16.93 -14.20 8.78
N GLY A 140 -16.93 -13.17 7.95
CA GLY A 140 -17.00 -13.30 6.50
C GLY A 140 -15.61 -13.38 5.87
N GLU A 141 -15.58 -13.77 4.60
CA GLU A 141 -14.40 -13.63 3.74
C GLU A 141 -14.61 -12.42 2.83
N ARG A 142 -13.74 -11.41 2.92
CA ARG A 142 -13.71 -10.35 1.91
C ARG A 142 -12.87 -10.83 0.75
N LYS A 143 -13.51 -11.14 -0.38
CA LYS A 143 -12.80 -11.23 -1.66
C LYS A 143 -12.27 -9.82 -1.95
N GLY A 144 -10.96 -9.68 -2.16
CA GLY A 144 -10.40 -8.41 -2.64
C GLY A 144 -11.09 -7.97 -3.94
N PRO A 145 -10.89 -6.73 -4.41
CA PRO A 145 -11.53 -6.26 -5.63
C PRO A 145 -11.39 -7.31 -6.75
N GLU A 146 -12.52 -7.79 -7.26
CA GLU A 146 -12.62 -8.82 -8.31
C GLU A 146 -11.88 -8.44 -9.60
N ALA A 147 -11.41 -7.19 -9.68
CA ALA A 147 -10.49 -6.70 -10.70
C ALA A 147 -9.26 -7.61 -10.92
N PHE A 148 -8.78 -8.36 -9.95
CA PHE A 148 -7.62 -9.23 -10.17
C PHE A 148 -7.94 -10.64 -10.69
N ASP A 149 -9.21 -11.06 -10.68
CA ASP A 149 -9.61 -12.41 -11.07
C ASP A 149 -10.51 -12.48 -12.31
N ASP A 150 -11.12 -11.37 -12.75
CA ASP A 150 -11.87 -11.32 -14.01
C ASP A 150 -10.92 -11.55 -15.22
N PRO A 151 -11.11 -12.62 -16.02
CA PRO A 151 -10.31 -12.88 -17.22
C PRO A 151 -10.35 -11.73 -18.24
N ARG A 152 -11.49 -11.02 -18.34
CA ARG A 152 -11.66 -9.88 -19.25
C ARG A 152 -10.87 -8.67 -18.77
N PHE A 153 -10.89 -8.39 -17.47
CA PHE A 153 -10.09 -7.31 -16.89
C PHE A 153 -8.58 -7.62 -16.97
N ARG A 154 -8.15 -8.88 -16.77
CA ARG A 154 -6.76 -9.30 -17.04
C ARG A 154 -6.34 -9.04 -18.48
N GLU A 155 -7.23 -9.31 -19.43
CA GLU A 155 -6.98 -9.10 -20.85
C GLU A 155 -7.00 -7.61 -21.23
N GLU A 156 -7.90 -6.82 -20.67
CA GLU A 156 -7.94 -5.36 -20.83
C GLU A 156 -6.73 -4.68 -20.19
N MET A 157 -6.34 -5.08 -18.99
CA MET A 157 -5.13 -4.58 -18.32
C MET A 157 -3.86 -4.98 -19.04
N ARG A 158 -3.80 -6.18 -19.64
CA ARG A 158 -2.69 -6.59 -20.52
C ARG A 158 -2.62 -5.69 -21.75
N LYS A 159 -3.75 -5.43 -22.41
CA LYS A 159 -3.82 -4.53 -23.58
C LYS A 159 -3.51 -3.08 -23.22
N TRP A 160 -3.97 -2.61 -22.05
CA TRP A 160 -3.67 -1.27 -21.54
C TRP A 160 -2.19 -1.13 -21.18
N GLN A 161 -1.58 -2.13 -20.53
CA GLN A 161 -0.14 -2.15 -20.24
C GLN A 161 0.72 -2.24 -21.51
N GLU A 162 0.28 -3.02 -22.52
CA GLU A 162 0.96 -3.11 -23.83
C GLU A 162 0.87 -1.77 -24.59
N ASN A 163 -0.31 -1.15 -24.65
CA ASN A 163 -0.50 0.17 -25.26
C ASN A 163 0.23 1.29 -24.50
N LEU A 164 0.28 1.25 -23.17
CA LEU A 164 1.06 2.18 -22.37
C LEU A 164 2.56 1.98 -22.55
N ARG A 165 3.03 0.74 -22.72
CA ARG A 165 4.45 0.47 -23.03
C ARG A 165 4.86 1.06 -24.37
N ASP A 166 3.97 1.00 -25.35
CA ASP A 166 4.24 1.56 -26.67
C ASP A 166 4.06 3.08 -26.70
N GLN A 167 3.14 3.67 -25.92
CA GLN A 167 3.03 5.13 -25.76
C GLN A 167 4.12 5.74 -24.86
N MET A 168 4.65 4.99 -23.89
CA MET A 168 5.73 5.46 -23.00
C MET A 168 7.15 5.20 -23.54
N LYS A 169 7.31 4.64 -24.75
CA LYS A 169 8.62 4.60 -25.42
C LYS A 169 9.15 6.00 -25.73
N ASP A 170 8.25 6.94 -26.05
CA ASP A 170 8.61 8.31 -26.42
C ASP A 170 8.51 9.31 -25.25
N LEU A 171 7.76 9.00 -24.18
CA LEU A 171 7.74 9.80 -22.95
C LEU A 171 8.77 9.30 -21.94
N ARG A 172 10.05 9.44 -22.29
CA ARG A 172 11.12 9.41 -21.30
C ARG A 172 11.15 10.76 -20.55
N LEU A 173 10.07 11.07 -19.82
CA LEU A 173 10.06 12.20 -18.88
C LEU A 173 10.78 11.78 -17.60
N GLU A 174 11.91 12.43 -17.33
CA GLU A 174 12.60 12.41 -16.05
C GLU A 174 11.70 13.02 -14.95
N LEU A 175 10.77 12.25 -14.41
CA LEU A 175 10.08 12.62 -13.18
C LEU A 175 11.05 12.43 -11.99
N ARG A 176 11.80 13.49 -11.67
CA ARG A 176 12.36 13.70 -10.32
C ARG A 176 11.18 13.84 -9.36
N ILE A 177 10.77 12.74 -8.74
CA ILE A 177 9.79 12.76 -7.66
C ILE A 177 10.48 13.41 -6.44
N PRO A 178 9.99 14.54 -5.90
CA PRO A 178 10.59 15.18 -4.72
C PRO A 178 10.47 14.28 -3.48
N ASP A 179 11.47 14.38 -2.59
CA ASP A 179 11.64 13.54 -1.40
C ASP A 179 10.44 13.62 -0.47
N VAL A 180 9.67 12.53 -0.43
CA VAL A 180 8.64 12.30 0.59
C VAL A 180 9.24 11.38 1.65
N PRO A 181 9.34 11.79 2.93
CA PRO A 181 9.78 10.91 4.01
C PRO A 181 8.77 9.77 4.16
N ARG A 182 9.16 8.54 3.78
CA ARG A 182 8.30 7.34 3.87
C ARG A 182 8.59 6.62 5.19
N PRO A 183 7.70 6.64 6.20
CA PRO A 183 7.85 5.77 7.36
C PRO A 183 7.44 4.33 6.96
N PHE A 184 8.35 3.37 7.17
CA PHE A 184 8.14 1.91 7.10
C PHE A 184 7.75 1.30 5.74
N MET A 185 8.67 1.38 4.78
CA MET A 185 8.71 0.44 3.65
C MET A 185 9.75 -0.65 4.01
N SER A 186 9.33 -1.75 4.63
CA SER A 186 10.20 -2.93 4.77
C SER A 186 10.43 -3.46 3.35
N TRP A 187 11.61 -3.17 2.80
CA TRP A 187 12.00 -3.63 1.48
C TRP A 187 12.18 -5.15 1.56
N GLN A 188 11.11 -5.91 1.35
CA GLN A 188 11.23 -7.31 0.97
C GLN A 188 12.00 -7.31 -0.34
N SER A 189 13.30 -7.58 -0.28
CA SER A 189 14.07 -7.89 -1.47
C SER A 189 13.60 -9.29 -1.88
N GLY A 190 12.44 -9.34 -2.54
CA GLY A 190 11.71 -10.57 -2.85
C GLY A 190 12.54 -11.59 -3.64
N SER A 191 13.66 -11.16 -4.21
CA SER A 191 14.64 -12.01 -4.88
C SER A 191 15.60 -12.76 -3.95
N LEU A 192 15.91 -12.21 -2.77
CA LEU A 192 16.86 -12.82 -1.82
C LEU A 192 16.14 -13.50 -0.64
N GLY A 193 14.90 -13.08 -0.36
CA GLY A 193 14.07 -13.63 0.72
C GLY A 193 14.51 -13.18 2.11
N ILE A 194 14.95 -11.92 2.23
CA ILE A 194 15.33 -11.30 3.49
C ILE A 194 14.49 -10.05 3.77
N GLU A 195 14.31 -9.76 5.06
CA GLU A 195 13.90 -8.44 5.52
C GLU A 195 15.12 -7.74 6.10
N ALA A 196 15.42 -6.57 5.53
CA ALA A 196 16.65 -5.86 5.83
C ALA A 196 16.35 -4.38 6.16
N GLU A 197 17.10 -3.83 7.11
CA GLU A 197 16.97 -2.46 7.60
C GLU A 197 18.32 -1.75 7.55
N SER A 198 18.32 -0.46 7.16
CA SER A 198 19.53 0.35 7.22
C SER A 198 19.98 0.50 8.67
N LEU A 199 21.28 0.39 8.90
CA LEU A 199 21.84 0.67 10.22
C LEU A 199 21.81 2.18 10.51
N ASN A 200 21.33 2.53 11.71
CA ASN A 200 21.60 3.85 12.27
C ASN A 200 23.05 3.89 12.82
N PRO A 201 23.63 5.09 13.06
CA PRO A 201 25.02 5.19 13.53
C PRO A 201 25.31 4.43 14.84
N GLN A 202 24.36 4.38 15.77
CA GLN A 202 24.50 3.68 17.05
C GLN A 202 24.57 2.15 16.87
N LEU A 203 23.72 1.60 16.00
CA LEU A 203 23.72 0.18 15.68
C LEU A 203 24.96 -0.18 14.86
N ALA A 204 25.39 0.68 13.94
CA ALA A 204 26.62 0.47 13.18
C ALA A 204 27.84 0.29 14.10
N GLU A 205 27.96 1.15 15.12
CA GLU A 205 29.00 1.02 16.16
C GLU A 205 28.89 -0.29 16.95
N PHE A 206 27.68 -0.69 17.36
CA PHE A 206 27.45 -1.94 18.07
C PHE A 206 27.94 -3.17 17.28
N PHE A 207 27.63 -3.20 15.98
CA PHE A 207 28.03 -4.25 15.05
C PHE A 207 29.48 -4.12 14.54
N GLY A 208 30.17 -3.02 14.88
CA GLY A 208 31.56 -2.77 14.49
C GLY A 208 31.73 -2.46 13.00
N VAL A 209 30.71 -1.88 12.37
CA VAL A 209 30.73 -1.49 10.96
C VAL A 209 30.55 0.02 10.83
N LYS A 210 31.05 0.61 9.73
CA LYS A 210 30.81 2.04 9.44
C LYS A 210 29.39 2.25 8.89
N GLU A 211 29.00 1.40 7.95
CA GLU A 211 27.72 1.44 7.25
C GLU A 211 27.35 0.01 6.85
N GLY A 212 26.05 -0.26 6.67
CA GLY A 212 25.57 -1.58 6.27
C GLY A 212 24.07 -1.73 6.43
N VAL A 213 23.58 -2.88 6.03
CA VAL A 213 22.15 -3.23 6.12
C VAL A 213 21.99 -4.45 7.03
N LEU A 214 21.30 -4.28 8.15
CA LEU A 214 20.99 -5.33 9.11
C LEU A 214 19.89 -6.25 8.56
N VAL A 215 20.16 -7.55 8.56
CA VAL A 215 19.17 -8.59 8.27
C VAL A 215 18.34 -8.84 9.53
N ARG A 216 17.06 -8.48 9.49
CA ARG A 216 16.11 -8.71 10.58
C ARG A 216 15.54 -10.12 10.55
N LEU A 217 15.20 -10.58 9.35
CA LEU A 217 14.56 -11.86 9.12
C LEU A 217 15.10 -12.48 7.83
N VAL A 218 15.21 -13.81 7.84
CA VAL A 218 15.46 -14.61 6.65
C VAL A 218 14.27 -15.55 6.48
N ASN A 219 13.66 -15.53 5.30
CA ASN A 219 12.52 -16.39 4.99
C ASN A 219 13.01 -17.84 4.80
N LYS A 220 12.19 -18.79 5.27
CA LYS A 220 12.44 -20.22 5.05
C LYS A 220 12.41 -20.55 3.54
N ASP A 221 13.26 -21.49 3.13
CA ASP A 221 13.44 -21.97 1.75
C ASP A 221 13.96 -20.91 0.76
N SER A 222 14.41 -19.76 1.27
CA SER A 222 14.93 -18.65 0.45
C SER A 222 16.37 -18.89 -0.04
N PRO A 223 16.79 -18.19 -1.10
CA PRO A 223 18.20 -18.15 -1.52
C PRO A 223 19.14 -17.70 -0.39
N ALA A 224 18.71 -16.76 0.44
CA ALA A 224 19.49 -16.29 1.58
C ALA A 224 19.69 -17.35 2.66
N GLU A 225 18.65 -18.10 3.01
CA GLU A 225 18.74 -19.18 3.99
C GLU A 225 19.70 -20.27 3.49
N LYS A 226 19.56 -20.67 2.22
CA LYS A 226 20.42 -21.66 1.56
C LYS A 226 21.89 -21.22 1.51
N ALA A 227 22.13 -19.91 1.36
CA ALA A 227 23.46 -19.31 1.39
C ALA A 227 24.04 -19.16 2.82
N GLY A 228 23.25 -19.46 3.87
CA GLY A 228 23.69 -19.37 5.25
C GLY A 228 23.63 -17.97 5.86
N ILE A 229 22.93 -17.03 5.23
CA ILE A 229 22.60 -15.72 5.81
C ILE A 229 21.63 -15.96 6.98
N LYS A 230 21.84 -15.25 8.09
CA LYS A 230 21.04 -15.35 9.31
C LYS A 230 20.55 -13.98 9.76
N ALA A 231 19.47 -13.98 10.53
CA ALA A 231 19.06 -12.78 11.26
C ALA A 231 20.19 -12.32 12.19
N GLY A 232 20.42 -11.01 12.24
CA GLY A 232 21.55 -10.40 12.95
C GLY A 232 22.81 -10.21 12.11
N ASP A 233 22.84 -10.71 10.86
CA ASP A 233 23.90 -10.39 9.92
C ASP A 233 23.80 -8.96 9.43
N VAL A 234 24.93 -8.29 9.24
CA VAL A 234 24.98 -7.00 8.57
C VAL A 234 25.59 -7.16 7.18
N ILE A 235 24.81 -6.96 6.13
CA ILE A 235 25.29 -6.95 4.75
C ILE A 235 26.04 -5.64 4.50
N ILE A 236 27.30 -5.75 4.09
CA ILE A 236 28.16 -4.60 3.78
C ILE A 236 28.53 -4.52 2.30
N LYS A 237 28.55 -5.65 1.59
CA LYS A 237 28.86 -5.70 0.15
C LYS A 237 28.11 -6.80 -0.58
N ILE A 238 27.79 -6.56 -1.84
CA ILE A 238 27.24 -7.54 -2.79
C ILE A 238 28.06 -7.45 -4.08
N ASP A 239 28.74 -8.55 -4.43
CA ASP A 239 29.59 -8.70 -5.62
C ASP A 239 30.61 -7.55 -5.79
N GLY A 240 31.19 -7.11 -4.66
CA GLY A 240 32.14 -6.00 -4.60
C GLY A 240 31.50 -4.60 -4.49
N ALA A 241 30.21 -4.45 -4.77
CA ALA A 241 29.49 -3.20 -4.56
C ALA A 241 29.18 -3.00 -3.06
N GLN A 242 29.56 -1.84 -2.53
CA GLN A 242 29.23 -1.47 -1.15
C GLN A 242 27.74 -1.22 -1.00
N VAL A 243 27.19 -1.64 0.13
CA VAL A 243 25.76 -1.52 0.44
C VAL A 243 25.59 -0.89 1.81
N SER A 244 24.88 0.25 1.86
CA SER A 244 24.47 0.93 3.10
C SER A 244 22.95 1.03 3.23
N ALA A 245 22.20 0.81 2.14
CA ALA A 245 20.74 0.87 2.14
C ALA A 245 20.06 -0.37 1.53
N PRO A 246 18.88 -0.80 2.03
CA PRO A 246 18.10 -1.90 1.45
C PRO A 246 17.79 -1.75 -0.05
N ARG A 247 17.66 -0.51 -0.53
CA ARG A 247 17.42 -0.23 -1.96
C ARG A 247 18.62 -0.64 -2.81
N GLU A 248 19.83 -0.47 -2.31
CA GLU A 248 21.06 -0.85 -3.00
C GLU A 248 21.18 -2.35 -3.13
N ILE A 249 20.75 -3.11 -2.12
CA ILE A 249 20.62 -4.58 -2.21
C ILE A 249 19.75 -4.97 -3.39
N THR A 250 18.55 -4.37 -3.47
CA THR A 250 17.58 -4.68 -4.54
C THR A 250 18.14 -4.33 -5.92
N ASN A 251 18.85 -3.21 -6.04
CA ASN A 251 19.48 -2.78 -7.28
C ASN A 251 20.65 -3.69 -7.68
N ALA A 252 21.52 -4.04 -6.74
CA ALA A 252 22.65 -4.94 -6.96
C ALA A 252 22.16 -6.32 -7.43
N ILE A 253 21.15 -6.89 -6.77
CA ILE A 253 20.57 -8.17 -7.20
C ILE A 253 19.95 -8.04 -8.60
N ARG A 254 19.29 -6.91 -8.91
CA ARG A 254 18.71 -6.69 -10.25
C ARG A 254 19.77 -6.67 -11.34
N SER A 255 20.92 -6.02 -11.12
CA SER A 255 22.05 -6.03 -12.06
C SER A 255 22.73 -7.40 -12.16
N LEU A 256 22.61 -8.23 -11.14
CA LEU A 256 23.24 -9.56 -11.08
C LEU A 256 22.30 -10.68 -11.55
N ARG A 257 21.12 -10.38 -12.09
CA ARG A 257 20.14 -11.37 -12.57
C ARG A 257 20.69 -12.29 -13.67
N ASP A 258 21.68 -11.82 -14.42
CA ASP A 258 22.34 -12.61 -15.45
C ASP A 258 23.31 -13.64 -14.87
N LYS A 259 23.81 -13.41 -13.63
CA LYS A 259 24.67 -14.32 -12.89
C LYS A 259 23.84 -15.28 -12.05
N GLU A 260 24.18 -16.56 -12.10
CA GLU A 260 23.52 -17.60 -11.30
C GLU A 260 23.88 -17.50 -9.80
N SER A 261 25.14 -17.15 -9.53
CA SER A 261 25.66 -16.97 -8.18
C SER A 261 26.46 -15.67 -8.06
N PHE A 262 26.37 -15.04 -6.89
CA PHE A 262 27.16 -13.85 -6.56
C PHE A 262 27.57 -13.86 -5.08
N LEU A 263 28.60 -13.09 -4.75
CA LEU A 263 29.16 -13.03 -3.41
C LEU A 263 28.43 -11.97 -2.57
N VAL A 264 28.13 -12.28 -1.32
CA VAL A 264 27.58 -11.34 -0.35
C VAL A 264 28.48 -11.32 0.86
N THR A 265 29.08 -10.16 1.16
CA THR A 265 29.88 -9.98 2.36
C THR A 265 28.99 -9.49 3.49
N VAL A 266 28.96 -10.26 4.57
CA VAL A 266 28.22 -9.95 5.79
C VAL A 266 29.15 -9.87 6.99
N VAL A 267 28.74 -9.12 8.01
CA VAL A 267 29.40 -9.06 9.31
C VAL A 267 28.54 -9.77 10.33
N ARG A 268 29.10 -10.78 10.99
CA ARG A 268 28.47 -11.53 12.07
C ARG A 268 29.44 -11.60 13.24
N ASN A 269 29.01 -11.22 14.44
CA ASN A 269 29.86 -11.14 15.63
C ASN A 269 31.13 -10.29 15.41
N ARG A 270 31.00 -9.15 14.69
CA ARG A 270 32.10 -8.24 14.31
C ARG A 270 33.19 -8.87 13.43
N LYS A 271 32.92 -10.01 12.80
CA LYS A 271 33.81 -10.63 11.82
C LYS A 271 33.17 -10.57 10.44
N GLU A 272 33.94 -10.12 9.45
CA GLU A 272 33.53 -10.16 8.05
C GLU A 272 33.58 -11.60 7.54
N MET A 273 32.54 -12.01 6.81
CA MET A 273 32.44 -13.29 6.14
C MET A 273 31.78 -13.11 4.77
N THR A 274 32.27 -13.86 3.79
CA THR A 274 31.72 -13.84 2.43
C THR A 274 30.92 -15.10 2.19
N LEU A 275 29.65 -14.93 1.82
CA LEU A 275 28.70 -16.00 1.54
C LEU A 275 28.36 -16.00 0.05
N THR A 276 28.33 -17.17 -0.56
CA THR A 276 27.91 -17.31 -1.97
C THR A 276 26.40 -17.51 -2.00
N VAL A 277 25.68 -16.59 -2.65
CA VAL A 277 24.24 -16.68 -2.85
C VAL A 277 23.95 -17.12 -4.27
N THR A 278 23.14 -18.16 -4.40
CA THR A 278 22.64 -18.65 -5.70
C THR A 278 21.16 -18.32 -5.83
N ILE A 279 20.79 -17.55 -6.85
CA ILE A 279 19.38 -17.24 -7.14
C ILE A 279 18.97 -18.05 -8.37
N PRO A 280 18.02 -19.00 -8.25
CA PRO A 280 17.55 -19.76 -9.41
C PRO A 280 16.93 -18.81 -10.44
N ARG A 281 17.42 -18.89 -11.68
CA ARG A 281 16.86 -18.13 -12.79
C ARG A 281 15.40 -18.57 -13.00
N PRO A 282 14.41 -17.66 -13.04
CA PRO A 282 13.07 -18.02 -13.47
C PRO A 282 13.14 -18.66 -14.86
N PRO A 283 12.38 -19.74 -15.13
CA PRO A 283 12.37 -20.35 -16.45
C PRO A 283 12.03 -19.28 -17.49
N ALA A 284 12.77 -19.28 -18.60
CA ALA A 284 12.54 -18.33 -19.68
C ALA A 284 11.06 -18.44 -20.12
N PRO A 285 10.36 -17.32 -20.34
CA PRO A 285 9.02 -17.39 -20.90
C PRO A 285 9.08 -18.18 -22.22
N PRO A 286 8.09 -19.04 -22.51
CA PRO A 286 8.08 -19.81 -23.74
C PRO A 286 8.23 -18.86 -24.93
N SER A 287 9.16 -19.17 -25.84
CA SER A 287 9.38 -18.39 -27.05
C SER A 287 8.06 -18.30 -27.81
N SER A 288 7.52 -17.09 -27.97
CA SER A 288 6.36 -16.88 -28.84
C SER A 288 6.66 -17.45 -30.23
N PRO A 289 5.77 -18.27 -30.82
CA PRO A 289 5.99 -18.79 -32.15
C PRO A 289 6.19 -17.62 -33.12
N ALA A 290 7.22 -17.72 -33.96
CA ALA A 290 7.52 -16.71 -34.96
C ALA A 290 6.27 -16.43 -35.78
N ARG A 291 5.78 -15.17 -35.74
CA ARG A 291 4.64 -14.75 -36.53
C ARG A 291 5.01 -15.00 -38.00
N PRO A 292 4.28 -15.85 -38.75
CA PRO A 292 4.64 -16.12 -40.14
C PRO A 292 4.66 -14.80 -40.90
N ARG A 293 5.77 -14.54 -41.61
CA ARG A 293 5.88 -13.39 -42.51
C ARG A 293 4.69 -13.48 -43.47
N GLN A 294 3.78 -12.49 -43.41
CA GLN A 294 2.77 -12.34 -44.44
C GLN A 294 3.52 -12.06 -45.75
N VAL A 295 3.57 -13.07 -46.61
CA VAL A 295 4.01 -12.90 -48.00
C VAL A 295 2.90 -12.11 -48.68
N GLY A 296 3.22 -10.90 -49.13
CA GLY A 296 2.28 -10.01 -49.79
C GLY A 296 1.67 -10.72 -51.00
N SER A 297 0.35 -10.69 -51.10
CA SER A 297 -0.36 -11.05 -52.32
C SER A 297 -0.09 -10.01 -53.39
N GLU A 298 0.76 -10.38 -54.34
CA GLU A 298 0.88 -9.75 -55.65
C GLU A 298 -0.49 -9.79 -56.33
N VAL A 299 -1.13 -8.63 -56.48
CA VAL A 299 -2.38 -8.49 -57.24
C VAL A 299 -1.98 -8.41 -58.70
N ALA A 300 -2.11 -9.53 -59.41
CA ALA A 300 -2.03 -9.58 -60.85
C ALA A 300 -3.42 -9.35 -61.46
N LEU A 301 -3.42 -8.44 -62.45
CA LEU A 301 -4.44 -8.10 -63.45
C LEU A 301 -5.59 -7.19 -63.00
#